data_AF-A0AA95EMB8-F1
#
_entry.id   AF-A0AA95EMB8-F1
#
_cell.length_a   1.000
_cell.length_b   1.000
_cell.length_c   1.000
_cell.angle_alpha   90.00
_cell.angle_beta   90.00
_cell.angle_gamma   90.00
#
_symmetry.space_group_name_H-M   'P 1'
#
loop_
_entity.id
_entity.type
_entity.pdbx_description
1 polymer ?
#
loop_
_entity_poly.entity_id
_entity_poly.type
_entity_poly.pdbx_seq_one_letter_code
_entity_poly.pdbx_strand_id
1 'polypeptide(L)'
;MLIVRYGDHQPTLTRAIEEARGIPPDDPRQFETFYAIEGVNFEPALDSVPARLDIAMLGTVALQASGLPLDAVTATRADLIAECGALYVATPSERKNRFHRTLIEQGLIDLGKAAPQSLGRAGTGLTGLNHKDRRSA
;
A
#
# COMPACT_ATOMS: atom_id res chain seq x y z
N MET A 1 15.43 -16.42 14.05
CA MET A 1 15.20 -15.79 12.72
C MET A 1 13.72 -15.68 12.51
N LEU A 2 13.21 -14.51 12.13
CA LEU A 2 11.79 -14.34 11.83
C LEU A 2 11.55 -14.46 10.32
N ILE A 3 10.58 -15.29 9.93
CA ILE A 3 10.17 -15.47 8.55
C ILE A 3 8.79 -14.83 8.39
N VAL A 4 8.66 -13.97 7.38
CA VAL A 4 7.39 -13.40 6.96
C VAL A 4 7.07 -13.90 5.56
N ARG A 5 5.90 -14.51 5.40
CA ARG A 5 5.35 -14.90 4.09
C ARG A 5 4.16 -14.02 3.80
N TYR A 6 3.98 -13.57 2.57
CA TYR A 6 2.80 -12.78 2.18
C TYR A 6 2.46 -12.99 0.71
N GLY A 7 1.19 -12.81 0.37
CA GLY A 7 0.75 -12.68 -1.03
C GLY A 7 0.79 -11.23 -1.46
N ASP A 8 1.41 -10.94 -2.59
CA ASP A 8 1.52 -9.59 -3.15
C ASP A 8 0.27 -9.19 -3.96
N HIS A 9 -0.37 -10.14 -4.62
CA HIS A 9 -1.66 -9.95 -5.30
C HIS A 9 -2.45 -11.26 -5.43
N GLN A 10 -3.74 -11.15 -5.74
CA GLN A 10 -4.60 -12.29 -6.06
C GLN A 10 -4.18 -12.92 -7.41
N PRO A 11 -4.16 -14.26 -7.54
CA PRO A 11 -3.93 -14.92 -8.82
C PRO A 11 -4.94 -14.49 -9.88
N THR A 12 -4.53 -14.46 -11.16
CA THR A 12 -5.41 -14.07 -12.27
C THR A 12 -6.69 -14.92 -12.35
N LEU A 13 -6.62 -16.20 -11.97
CA LEU A 13 -7.77 -17.12 -11.96
C LEU A 13 -8.85 -16.70 -10.95
N THR A 14 -8.50 -15.97 -9.88
CA THR A 14 -9.44 -15.55 -8.84
C THR A 14 -10.60 -14.76 -9.45
N ARG A 15 -10.37 -13.89 -10.43
CA ARG A 15 -11.43 -13.12 -11.09
C ARG A 15 -12.54 -13.99 -11.68
N ALA A 16 -12.19 -15.07 -12.38
CA ALA A 16 -13.18 -15.96 -12.98
C ALA A 16 -14.02 -16.69 -11.92
N ILE A 17 -13.39 -17.05 -10.79
CA ILE A 17 -14.09 -17.69 -9.65
C ILE A 17 -15.05 -16.68 -9.02
N GLU A 18 -14.60 -15.47 -8.79
CA GLU A 18 -15.37 -14.40 -8.15
C GLU A 18 -16.57 -13.97 -9.02
N GLU A 19 -16.37 -13.82 -10.34
CA GLU A 19 -17.45 -13.60 -11.32
C GLU A 19 -18.48 -14.73 -11.28
N ALA A 20 -18.02 -15.99 -11.29
CA ALA A 20 -18.91 -17.15 -11.20
C ALA A 20 -19.67 -17.22 -9.86
N ARG A 21 -19.14 -16.60 -8.80
CA ARG A 21 -19.78 -16.45 -7.49
C ARG A 21 -20.61 -15.18 -7.35
N GLY A 22 -20.66 -14.33 -8.37
CA GLY A 22 -21.37 -13.06 -8.36
C GLY A 22 -20.78 -12.03 -7.40
N ILE A 23 -19.46 -12.10 -7.14
CA ILE A 23 -18.77 -11.16 -6.27
C ILE A 23 -18.37 -9.92 -7.09
N PRO A 24 -18.73 -8.70 -6.63
CA PRO A 24 -18.38 -7.47 -7.34
C PRO A 24 -16.86 -7.22 -7.44
N PRO A 25 -16.37 -6.60 -8.52
CA PRO A 25 -14.95 -6.31 -8.72
C PRO A 25 -14.39 -5.24 -7.78
N ASP A 26 -15.24 -4.45 -7.13
CA ASP A 26 -14.90 -3.46 -6.10
C ASP A 26 -15.00 -4.02 -4.67
N ASP A 27 -15.36 -5.29 -4.51
CA ASP A 27 -15.39 -5.93 -3.21
C ASP A 27 -13.99 -5.94 -2.57
N PRO A 28 -13.83 -5.52 -1.29
CA PRO A 28 -12.52 -5.47 -0.63
C PRO A 28 -11.74 -6.79 -0.69
N ARG A 29 -12.44 -7.93 -0.78
CA ARG A 29 -11.83 -9.26 -0.90
C ARG A 29 -10.96 -9.42 -2.15
N GLN A 30 -11.19 -8.61 -3.19
CA GLN A 30 -10.35 -8.58 -4.40
C GLN A 30 -8.91 -8.12 -4.10
N PHE A 31 -8.69 -7.43 -2.98
CA PHE A 31 -7.39 -6.86 -2.58
C PHE A 31 -6.83 -7.50 -1.30
N GLU A 32 -7.58 -8.39 -0.66
CA GLU A 32 -7.16 -9.09 0.55
C GLU A 32 -6.39 -10.35 0.18
N THR A 33 -5.10 -10.43 0.48
CA THR A 33 -4.28 -11.63 0.31
C THR A 33 -4.06 -12.31 1.66
N PHE A 34 -2.87 -12.87 1.90
CA PHE A 34 -2.51 -13.46 3.19
C PHE A 34 -1.15 -12.93 3.63
N TYR A 35 -0.89 -13.04 4.93
CA TYR A 35 0.46 -13.04 5.45
C TYR A 35 0.57 -14.02 6.62
N ALA A 36 1.79 -14.47 6.92
CA ALA A 36 2.11 -15.35 8.03
C ALA A 36 3.46 -14.98 8.62
N ILE A 37 3.57 -15.03 9.94
CA ILE A 37 4.80 -14.75 10.69
C ILE A 37 5.21 -16.03 11.43
N GLU A 38 6.44 -16.46 11.26
CA GLU A 38 6.99 -17.69 11.87
C GLU A 38 8.34 -17.41 12.51
N GLY A 39 8.49 -17.81 13.77
CA GLY A 39 9.77 -17.77 14.49
C GLY A 39 10.55 -19.06 14.29
N VAL A 40 11.82 -18.96 13.89
CA VAL A 40 12.76 -20.09 13.87
C VAL A 40 13.72 -19.95 15.04
N ASN A 41 13.68 -20.95 15.94
CA ASN A 41 14.46 -21.03 17.18
C ASN A 41 14.09 -19.99 18.25
N PHE A 42 12.90 -19.39 18.18
CA PHE A 42 12.35 -18.52 19.22
C PHE A 42 10.83 -18.39 19.05
N GLU A 43 10.15 -17.97 20.11
CA GLU A 43 8.71 -17.67 20.08
C GLU A 43 8.50 -16.19 19.73
N PRO A 44 7.81 -15.86 18.63
CA PRO A 44 7.51 -14.49 18.27
C PRO A 44 6.41 -13.87 19.14
N ALA A 45 6.49 -12.55 19.36
CA ALA A 45 5.49 -11.80 20.11
C ALA A 45 4.27 -11.47 19.21
N LEU A 46 3.34 -12.41 19.10
CA LEU A 46 2.21 -12.30 18.17
C LEU A 46 0.99 -11.52 18.72
N ASP A 47 0.95 -11.19 20.00
CA ASP A 47 -0.20 -10.52 20.63
C ASP A 47 -0.52 -9.16 20.01
N SER A 48 0.49 -8.45 19.51
CA SER A 48 0.35 -7.14 18.85
C SER A 48 0.16 -7.22 17.33
N VAL A 49 0.14 -8.43 16.75
CA VAL A 49 0.07 -8.64 15.31
C VAL A 49 -1.40 -8.62 14.85
N PRO A 50 -1.82 -7.63 14.04
CA PRO A 50 -3.23 -7.48 13.66
C PRO A 50 -3.62 -8.47 12.56
N ALA A 51 -4.77 -9.15 12.69
CA ALA A 51 -5.22 -10.13 11.69
C ALA A 51 -5.28 -9.61 10.24
N ARG A 52 -5.48 -8.29 10.07
CA ARG A 52 -5.42 -7.57 8.80
C ARG A 52 -4.54 -6.34 8.94
N LEU A 53 -3.73 -6.06 7.93
CA LEU A 53 -2.95 -4.82 7.84
C LEU A 53 -2.78 -4.39 6.40
N ASP A 54 -2.46 -3.11 6.24
CA ASP A 54 -1.92 -2.56 5.02
C ASP A 54 -0.50 -3.09 4.80
N ILE A 55 -0.17 -3.56 3.60
CA ILE A 55 1.14 -4.17 3.29
C ILE A 55 2.33 -3.26 3.66
N ALA A 56 2.15 -1.94 3.58
CA ALA A 56 3.19 -0.98 3.98
C ALA A 56 3.61 -1.11 5.45
N MET A 57 2.75 -1.68 6.30
CA MET A 57 2.97 -1.86 7.74
C MET A 57 3.61 -3.21 8.08
N LEU A 58 3.76 -4.12 7.11
CA LEU A 58 4.25 -5.49 7.37
C LEU A 58 5.63 -5.53 8.02
N GLY A 59 6.55 -4.66 7.60
CA GLY A 59 7.88 -4.57 8.21
C GLY A 59 7.85 -4.10 9.68
N THR A 60 6.90 -3.22 10.03
CA THR A 60 6.75 -2.73 11.42
C THR A 60 6.20 -3.82 12.32
N VAL A 61 5.17 -4.52 11.84
CA VAL A 61 4.58 -5.66 12.55
C VAL A 61 5.59 -6.80 12.70
N ALA A 62 6.43 -7.06 11.68
CA ALA A 62 7.51 -8.03 11.78
C ALA A 62 8.55 -7.66 12.84
N LEU A 63 8.93 -6.39 12.94
CA LEU A 63 9.84 -5.92 14.00
C LEU A 63 9.19 -6.05 15.39
N GLN A 64 7.91 -5.72 15.55
CA GLN A 64 7.18 -5.97 16.80
C GLN A 64 7.18 -7.45 17.17
N ALA A 65 6.83 -8.32 16.22
CA ALA A 65 6.79 -9.77 16.42
C ALA A 65 8.17 -10.38 16.75
N SER A 66 9.27 -9.71 16.38
CA SER A 66 10.62 -10.16 16.74
C SER A 66 10.95 -10.01 18.23
N GLY A 67 10.21 -9.19 18.97
CA GLY A 67 10.46 -8.90 20.39
C GLY A 67 11.69 -8.02 20.64
N LEU A 68 12.32 -7.49 19.59
CA LEU A 68 13.45 -6.57 19.72
C LEU A 68 12.99 -5.16 20.14
N PRO A 69 13.85 -4.40 20.84
CA PRO A 69 13.58 -2.99 21.11
C PRO A 69 13.35 -2.22 19.80
N LEU A 70 12.26 -1.46 19.73
CA LEU A 70 11.95 -0.63 18.58
C LEU A 70 12.66 0.72 18.68
N ASP A 71 13.18 1.20 17.55
CA ASP A 71 13.60 2.60 17.44
C ASP A 71 12.39 3.55 17.46
N ALA A 72 12.64 4.85 17.60
CA ALA A 72 11.58 5.85 17.69
C ALA A 72 10.67 5.92 16.46
N VAL A 73 11.19 5.68 15.25
CA VAL A 73 10.42 5.69 14.00
C VAL A 73 9.51 4.47 13.95
N THR A 74 10.05 3.29 14.25
CA THR A 74 9.28 2.04 14.24
C THR A 74 8.22 2.02 15.36
N ALA A 75 8.56 2.49 16.56
CA ALA A 75 7.61 2.64 17.67
C ALA A 75 6.47 3.61 17.32
N THR A 76 6.78 4.78 16.73
CA THR A 76 5.76 5.74 16.29
C THR A 76 4.84 5.13 15.21
N ARG A 77 5.41 4.35 14.28
CA ARG A 77 4.62 3.69 13.24
C ARG A 77 3.71 2.61 13.84
N ALA A 78 4.17 1.85 14.83
CA ALA A 78 3.37 0.88 15.56
C ALA A 78 2.16 1.53 16.26
N ASP A 79 2.35 2.66 16.92
CA ASP A 79 1.24 3.42 17.53
C ASP A 79 0.21 3.89 16.48
N LEU A 80 0.69 4.32 15.31
CA LEU A 80 -0.18 4.76 14.22
C LEU A 80 -0.96 3.60 13.58
N ILE A 81 -0.46 2.36 13.64
CA ILE A 81 -1.22 1.17 13.22
C ILE A 81 -2.44 0.99 14.12
N ALA A 82 -2.29 1.15 15.44
CA ALA A 82 -3.41 1.07 16.38
C ALA A 82 -4.45 2.17 16.13
N GLU A 83 -4.02 3.36 15.70
CA GLU A 83 -4.90 4.49 15.37
C GLU A 83 -5.60 4.32 14.00
N CYS A 84 -4.85 3.95 12.95
CA CYS A 84 -5.33 3.96 11.56
C CYS A 84 -5.92 2.62 11.11
N GLY A 85 -5.63 1.53 11.82
CA GLY A 85 -6.14 0.18 11.56
C GLY A 85 -5.63 -0.45 10.27
N ALA A 86 -6.39 -1.44 9.79
CA ALA A 86 -6.02 -2.28 8.64
C ALA A 86 -5.93 -1.51 7.30
N LEU A 87 -6.58 -0.35 7.20
CA LEU A 87 -6.57 0.50 6.00
C LEU A 87 -5.62 1.70 6.17
N TYR A 88 -4.49 1.49 6.85
CA TYR A 88 -3.55 2.54 7.26
C TYR A 88 -3.31 3.63 6.22
N VAL A 89 -3.01 3.27 4.96
CA VAL A 89 -2.72 4.25 3.90
C VAL A 89 -3.96 5.08 3.57
N ALA A 90 -5.13 4.45 3.46
CA ALA A 90 -6.38 5.10 3.11
C ALA A 90 -7.01 5.89 4.26
N THR A 91 -6.78 5.52 5.52
CA THR A 91 -7.34 6.18 6.70
C THR A 91 -6.78 7.60 6.84
N PRO A 92 -7.60 8.67 6.83
CA PRO A 92 -7.10 10.03 7.08
C PRO A 92 -6.62 10.18 8.53
N SER A 93 -5.40 10.69 8.73
CA SER A 93 -4.88 11.05 10.06
C SER A 93 -3.86 12.19 9.94
N GLU A 94 -4.09 13.29 10.66
CA GLU A 94 -3.13 14.39 10.72
C GLU A 94 -1.80 13.96 11.36
N ARG A 95 -1.87 13.08 12.37
CA ARG A 95 -0.68 12.54 13.04
C ARG A 95 0.14 11.68 12.09
N LYS A 96 -0.51 10.80 11.31
CA LYS A 96 0.13 10.04 10.22
C LYS A 96 0.81 10.97 9.22
N ASN A 97 0.09 12.00 8.77
CA ASN A 97 0.59 12.93 7.75
C ASN A 97 1.81 13.73 8.25
N ARG A 98 1.79 14.22 9.50
CA ARG A 98 2.94 14.87 10.11
C ARG A 98 4.12 13.92 10.26
N PHE A 99 3.89 12.70 10.74
CA PHE A 99 4.94 11.69 10.88
C PHE A 99 5.66 11.43 9.56
N HIS A 100 4.91 11.16 8.47
CA HIS A 100 5.51 10.91 7.15
C HIS A 100 6.26 12.12 6.61
N ARG A 101 5.74 13.33 6.82
CA ARG A 101 6.44 14.58 6.46
C ARG A 101 7.76 14.72 7.22
N THR A 102 7.77 14.46 8.52
CA THR A 102 9.00 14.52 9.32
C THR A 102 10.06 13.54 8.82
N LEU A 103 9.67 12.32 8.41
CA LEU A 103 10.63 11.35 7.84
C LEU A 103 11.28 11.87 6.54
N ILE A 104 10.52 12.58 5.72
CA ILE A 104 11.03 13.22 4.49
C ILE A 104 11.95 14.39 4.84
N GLU A 105 11.52 15.29 5.73
CA GLU A 105 12.29 16.48 6.14
C GLU A 105 13.63 16.12 6.79
N GLN A 106 13.68 14.98 7.49
CA GLN A 106 14.91 14.46 8.10
C GLN A 106 15.78 13.62 7.15
N GLY A 107 15.35 13.41 5.90
CA GLY A 107 16.07 12.61 4.92
C GLY A 107 16.07 11.11 5.18
N LEU A 108 15.16 10.62 6.03
CA LEU A 108 14.97 9.20 6.31
C LEU A 108 14.18 8.50 5.20
N ILE A 109 13.40 9.26 4.41
CA ILE A 109 12.73 8.81 3.20
C ILE A 109 13.14 9.74 2.06
N ASP A 110 13.67 9.15 0.98
CA ASP A 110 13.89 9.84 -0.28
C ASP A 110 12.66 9.64 -1.18
N LEU A 111 12.11 10.74 -1.71
CA LEU A 111 11.01 10.71 -2.67
C LEU A 111 11.50 10.44 -4.10
N GLY A 112 12.81 10.33 -4.29
CA GLY A 112 13.45 10.30 -5.60
C GLY A 112 13.37 11.66 -6.31
N LYS A 113 13.97 11.75 -7.50
CA LYS A 113 13.72 12.91 -8.37
C LYS A 113 12.25 12.87 -8.79
N ALA A 114 11.49 13.90 -8.43
CA ALA A 114 10.18 14.13 -9.02
C ALA A 114 10.30 14.01 -10.54
N ALA A 115 9.52 13.11 -11.15
CA ALA A 115 9.38 13.11 -12.61
C ALA A 115 9.02 14.54 -13.03
N PRO A 116 9.68 15.12 -14.05
CA PRO A 116 9.36 16.47 -14.48
C PRO A 116 7.86 16.51 -14.76
N GLN A 117 7.14 17.32 -14.00
CA GLN A 117 5.77 17.66 -14.32
C GLN A 117 5.84 18.19 -15.74
N SER A 118 5.24 17.47 -16.70
CA SER A 118 5.10 17.99 -18.04
C SER A 118 4.29 19.27 -17.90
N LEU A 119 4.97 20.42 -17.94
CA LEU A 119 4.31 21.70 -18.13
C LEU A 119 3.49 21.54 -19.40
N GLY A 120 2.18 21.38 -19.24
CA GLY A 120 1.24 21.56 -20.32
C GLY A 120 1.47 22.96 -20.86
N ARG A 121 2.15 23.03 -22.02
CA ARG A 121 2.27 24.25 -22.79
C ARG A 121 0.85 24.74 -23.06
N ALA A 122 0.48 25.84 -22.41
CA ALA A 122 -0.56 26.71 -22.90
C ALA A 122 -0.12 27.21 -24.28
N GLY A 123 -0.68 26.60 -25.32
CA GLY A 123 -0.49 26.96 -26.73
C GLY A 123 -1.86 27.25 -27.34
N THR A 124 -2.10 28.52 -27.56
CA THR A 124 -3.23 29.14 -28.26
C THR A 124 -3.50 28.54 -29.66
N GLY A 125 -4.78 28.51 -30.05
CA GLY A 125 -5.31 27.74 -31.17
C GLY A 125 -5.00 28.23 -32.59
N LEU A 126 -5.45 27.42 -33.57
CA LEU A 126 -6.15 27.82 -34.82
C LEU A 126 -6.28 26.61 -35.78
N THR A 127 -7.53 26.34 -36.19
CA THR A 127 -8.01 25.82 -37.50
C THR A 127 -7.32 24.65 -38.21
N GLY A 128 -8.11 23.64 -38.57
CA GLY A 128 -7.78 22.69 -39.64
C GLY A 128 -8.77 21.54 -39.78
N LEU A 129 -9.88 21.77 -40.49
CA LEU A 129 -10.74 20.73 -41.08
C LEU A 129 -9.95 19.88 -42.10
N ASN A 130 -10.15 18.55 -42.10
CA ASN A 130 -10.18 17.64 -43.26
C ASN A 130 -10.44 16.21 -42.76
N HIS A 131 -11.59 15.59 -42.99
CA HIS A 131 -12.08 14.94 -44.22
C HIS A 131 -11.27 13.70 -44.67
N LYS A 132 -11.56 12.56 -44.03
CA LYS A 132 -11.48 11.14 -44.45
C LYS A 132 -11.82 10.36 -43.17
N ASP A 133 -12.89 9.58 -43.05
CA ASP A 133 -13.37 8.55 -43.95
C ASP A 133 -14.90 8.41 -43.92
N ARG A 134 -15.49 8.42 -45.11
CA ARG A 134 -16.76 7.74 -45.40
C ARG A 134 -16.41 6.40 -46.06
N ARG A 135 -17.33 5.43 -45.88
CA ARG A 135 -17.43 4.07 -46.49
C ARG A 135 -16.69 3.01 -45.68
N SER A 136 -17.24 1.86 -45.29
CA SER A 136 -18.38 1.02 -45.73
C SER A 136 -18.73 0.11 -44.53
N ALA A 137 -19.88 -0.54 -44.34
CA ALA A 137 -21.15 -0.74 -45.04
C ALA A 137 -22.19 -1.09 -43.95
#